data_AF-A0A0S7YJD8-F1
#
_entry.id   AF-A0A0S7YJD8-F1
#
_cell.length_a   1.000
_cell.length_b   1.000
_cell.length_c   1.000
_cell.angle_alpha   90.00
_cell.angle_beta   90.00
_cell.angle_gamma   90.00
#
_symmetry.space_group_name_H-M   'P 1'
#
loop_
_entity.id
_entity.type
_entity.pdbx_description
1 polymer ?
#
loop_
_entity_poly.entity_id
_entity_poly.type
_entity_poly.pdbx_seq_one_letter_code
_entity_poly.pdbx_strand_id
1 'polypeptide(L)'
;MVNLIYGTKNKEDTIMKEHNELFNTHPYMASYIIGATIRAYDEGKTSEDIKRFITIAQTSFASAGDLLFWQTLRPALLLISVIFGLKFGIIGPVLFIISYNAFHLFHRARGITDGYNKGWDVIYLIKAKRFIMVQHVFEILGALFTGLLFILIAFKINYLLLIPLTSLFVILLLRRYSATFIIIAVLVLIVIIALV
;
A
#
# COMPACT_ATOMS: atom_id res chain seq x y z
N MET A 1 17.70 15.53 -6.75
CA MET A 1 17.95 15.15 -5.35
C MET A 1 19.42 14.78 -5.14
N VAL A 2 20.10 14.10 -6.08
CA VAL A 2 21.55 13.84 -6.05
C VAL A 2 22.40 15.13 -6.20
N ASN A 3 22.01 16.04 -7.12
CA ASN A 3 22.66 17.34 -7.33
C ASN A 3 22.73 18.25 -6.08
N LEU A 4 21.84 18.06 -5.10
CA LEU A 4 21.79 18.89 -3.89
C LEU A 4 22.77 18.43 -2.81
N ILE A 5 23.30 17.20 -2.92
CA ILE A 5 24.15 16.60 -1.88
C ILE A 5 25.62 16.53 -2.32
N TYR A 6 25.93 16.40 -3.62
CA TYR A 6 27.29 16.00 -4.02
C TYR A 6 28.13 17.01 -4.82
N GLY A 7 27.56 18.09 -5.36
CA GLY A 7 28.31 19.22 -5.95
C GLY A 7 29.33 18.93 -7.06
N THR A 8 29.57 17.67 -7.43
CA THR A 8 30.65 17.24 -8.34
C THR A 8 30.17 16.08 -9.22
N LYS A 9 30.05 16.35 -10.53
CA LYS A 9 29.61 15.39 -11.58
C LYS A 9 30.34 14.03 -11.54
N ASN A 10 31.61 13.99 -11.12
CA ASN A 10 32.41 12.77 -11.13
C ASN A 10 31.98 11.71 -10.08
N LYS A 11 31.36 12.09 -8.96
CA LYS A 11 30.86 11.13 -7.98
C LYS A 11 29.50 10.54 -8.36
N GLU A 12 28.72 11.26 -9.16
CA GLU A 12 27.40 10.81 -9.62
C GLU A 12 27.51 9.59 -10.53
N ASP A 13 28.43 9.62 -11.51
CA ASP A 13 28.64 8.53 -12.46
C ASP A 13 29.13 7.23 -11.78
N THR A 14 29.91 7.34 -10.71
CA THR A 14 30.39 6.17 -9.96
C THR A 14 29.25 5.54 -9.16
N ILE A 15 28.46 6.34 -8.46
CA ILE A 15 27.31 5.87 -7.66
C ILE A 15 26.23 5.26 -8.57
N MET A 16 25.96 5.88 -9.73
CA MET A 16 24.94 5.39 -10.65
C MET A 16 25.33 4.06 -11.32
N LYS A 17 26.64 3.84 -11.54
CA LYS A 17 27.16 2.55 -12.01
C LYS A 17 27.19 1.49 -10.90
N GLU A 18 27.41 1.89 -9.64
CA GLU A 18 27.45 0.98 -8.49
C GLU A 18 26.06 0.53 -8.00
N HIS A 19 25.00 1.33 -8.22
CA HIS A 19 23.61 1.06 -7.81
C HIS A 19 22.69 0.69 -8.97
N ASN A 20 23.18 -0.12 -9.91
CA ASN A 20 22.38 -0.61 -11.04
C ASN A 20 21.55 -1.87 -10.68
N GLU A 21 21.43 -2.17 -9.40
CA GLU A 21 20.68 -3.30 -8.87
C GLU A 21 19.19 -2.93 -8.72
N LEU A 22 18.31 -3.89 -8.95
CA LEU A 22 16.86 -3.71 -8.82
C LEU A 22 16.51 -3.31 -7.39
N PHE A 23 16.00 -2.08 -7.22
CA PHE A 23 15.44 -1.61 -5.96
C PHE A 23 13.93 -1.86 -5.94
N ASN A 24 13.52 -2.98 -5.33
CA ASN A 24 12.13 -3.38 -5.25
C ASN A 24 11.62 -3.30 -3.80
N THR A 25 10.94 -2.20 -3.49
CA THR A 25 10.30 -2.01 -2.20
C THR A 25 8.96 -1.29 -2.35
N HIS A 26 8.16 -1.29 -1.28
CA HIS A 26 6.89 -0.58 -1.29
C HIS A 26 7.14 0.93 -1.37
N PRO A 27 6.50 1.66 -2.33
CA PRO A 27 6.88 3.01 -2.70
C PRO A 27 6.77 4.03 -1.55
N TYR A 28 5.81 3.84 -0.63
CA TYR A 28 5.64 4.75 0.51
C TYR A 28 6.65 4.49 1.64
N MET A 29 7.33 3.34 1.61
CA MET A 29 8.33 2.92 2.59
C MET A 29 9.76 3.11 2.09
N ALA A 30 9.95 3.32 0.77
CA ALA A 30 11.25 3.60 0.16
C ALA A 30 11.99 4.78 0.83
N SER A 31 11.26 5.78 1.32
CA SER A 31 11.80 6.94 2.03
C SER A 31 12.65 6.58 3.26
N TYR A 32 12.28 5.52 4.00
CA TYR A 32 13.02 5.04 5.17
C TYR A 32 14.39 4.49 4.78
N ILE A 33 14.45 3.72 3.70
CA ILE A 33 15.69 3.16 3.18
C ILE A 33 16.59 4.28 2.68
N ILE A 34 16.03 5.23 1.91
CA ILE A 34 16.78 6.38 1.39
C ILE A 34 17.41 7.19 2.54
N GLY A 35 16.63 7.51 3.59
CA GLY A 35 17.15 8.25 4.75
C GLY A 35 18.30 7.53 5.45
N ALA A 36 18.17 6.22 5.69
CA ALA A 36 19.21 5.42 6.32
C ALA A 36 20.46 5.26 5.44
N THR A 37 20.29 5.16 4.13
CA THR A 37 21.39 5.12 3.17
C THR A 37 22.16 6.44 3.16
N ILE A 38 21.46 7.59 3.17
CA ILE A 38 22.12 8.91 3.27
C ILE A 38 22.94 8.98 4.56
N ARG A 39 22.38 8.54 5.69
CA ARG A 39 23.10 8.49 6.97
C ARG A 39 24.35 7.61 6.90
N ALA A 40 24.27 6.45 6.25
CA ALA A 40 25.40 5.54 6.09
C ALA A 40 26.54 6.17 5.26
N TYR A 41 26.21 6.96 4.23
CA TYR A 41 27.21 7.74 3.48
C TYR A 41 27.87 8.81 4.35
N ASP A 42 27.11 9.55 5.15
CA ASP A 42 27.66 10.57 6.07
C ASP A 42 28.59 9.95 7.13
N GLU A 43 28.31 8.72 7.56
CA GLU A 43 29.15 7.96 8.49
C GLU A 43 30.37 7.29 7.83
N GLY A 44 30.53 7.42 6.51
CA GLY A 44 31.66 6.82 5.78
C GLY A 44 31.61 5.29 5.73
N LYS A 45 30.41 4.68 5.77
CA LYS A 45 30.25 3.22 5.60
C LYS A 45 30.72 2.80 4.20
N THR A 46 31.20 1.56 4.09
CA THR A 46 31.69 1.03 2.82
C THR A 46 30.52 0.85 1.83
N SER A 47 30.80 0.93 0.52
CA SER A 47 29.78 0.66 -0.51
C SER A 47 29.16 -0.73 -0.36
N GLU A 48 29.95 -1.73 0.06
CA GLU A 48 29.51 -3.10 0.27
C GLU A 48 28.49 -3.20 1.42
N ASP A 49 28.78 -2.55 2.54
CA ASP A 49 27.88 -2.49 3.69
C ASP A 49 26.55 -1.80 3.35
N ILE A 50 26.61 -0.71 2.58
CA ILE A 50 25.43 0.03 2.12
C ILE A 50 24.57 -0.85 1.20
N LYS A 51 25.18 -1.54 0.23
CA LYS A 51 24.48 -2.48 -0.66
C LYS A 51 23.81 -3.61 0.11
N ARG A 52 24.52 -4.21 1.06
CA ARG A 52 23.99 -5.26 1.94
C ARG A 52 22.79 -4.76 2.74
N PHE A 53 22.89 -3.56 3.31
CA PHE A 53 21.77 -2.95 4.03
C PHE A 53 20.56 -2.73 3.11
N ILE A 54 20.75 -2.12 1.93
CA ILE A 54 19.66 -1.86 0.97
C ILE A 54 18.96 -3.18 0.59
N THR A 55 19.71 -4.25 0.34
CA THR A 55 19.17 -5.56 -0.01
C THR A 55 18.28 -6.17 1.08
N ILE A 56 18.68 -6.04 2.35
CA ILE A 56 17.86 -6.53 3.48
C ILE A 56 16.64 -5.62 3.70
N ALA A 57 16.86 -4.31 3.62
CA ALA A 57 15.84 -3.31 3.89
C ALA A 57 14.73 -3.35 2.82
N GLN A 58 15.07 -3.49 1.54
CA GLN A 58 14.09 -3.46 0.45
C GLN A 58 13.01 -4.54 0.62
N THR A 59 13.41 -5.78 0.90
CA THR A 59 12.50 -6.91 1.10
C THR A 59 11.66 -6.74 2.36
N SER A 60 12.29 -6.28 3.45
CA SER A 60 11.61 -6.07 4.73
C SER A 60 10.52 -4.99 4.62
N PHE A 61 10.85 -3.84 4.02
CA PHE A 61 9.92 -2.75 3.82
C PHE A 61 8.92 -3.01 2.69
N ALA A 62 9.25 -3.86 1.70
CA ALA A 62 8.30 -4.34 0.70
C ALA A 62 7.16 -5.09 1.38
N SER A 63 7.49 -6.18 2.10
CA SER A 63 6.50 -7.02 2.75
C SER A 63 5.68 -6.26 3.80
N ALA A 64 6.35 -5.47 4.66
CA ALA A 64 5.66 -4.69 5.68
C ALA A 64 4.77 -3.58 5.09
N GLY A 65 5.24 -2.93 4.02
CA GLY A 65 4.50 -1.90 3.32
C GLY A 65 3.26 -2.45 2.61
N ASP A 66 3.40 -3.58 1.92
CA ASP A 66 2.30 -4.27 1.24
C ASP A 66 1.20 -4.67 2.24
N LEU A 67 1.60 -5.25 3.38
CA LEU A 67 0.66 -5.64 4.43
C LEU A 67 -0.07 -4.42 5.02
N LEU A 68 0.66 -3.35 5.34
CA LEU A 68 0.05 -2.15 5.94
C LEU A 68 -0.83 -1.40 4.94
N PHE A 69 -0.30 -1.02 3.78
CA PHE A 69 -1.02 -0.10 2.89
C PHE A 69 -2.01 -0.82 1.99
N TRP A 70 -1.59 -1.90 1.34
CA TRP A 70 -2.41 -2.53 0.30
C TRP A 70 -3.36 -3.58 0.85
N GLN A 71 -2.94 -4.35 1.86
CA GLN A 71 -3.77 -5.44 2.39
C GLN A 71 -4.69 -5.01 3.53
N THR A 72 -4.29 -4.07 4.38
CA THR A 72 -5.07 -3.68 5.57
C THR A 72 -5.67 -2.27 5.46
N LEU A 73 -4.83 -1.23 5.38
CA LEU A 73 -5.28 0.16 5.39
C LEU A 73 -6.21 0.52 4.22
N ARG A 74 -5.79 0.23 2.98
CA ARG A 74 -6.56 0.61 1.79
C ARG A 74 -7.93 -0.07 1.74
N PRO A 75 -8.07 -1.39 1.94
CA PRO A 75 -9.38 -2.04 1.96
C PRO A 75 -10.26 -1.51 3.10
N ALA A 76 -9.72 -1.33 4.31
CA ALA A 76 -10.49 -0.81 5.44
C ALA A 76 -11.03 0.60 5.17
N LEU A 77 -10.18 1.53 4.70
CA LEU A 77 -10.61 2.89 4.38
C LEU A 77 -11.60 2.93 3.21
N LEU A 78 -11.43 2.07 2.20
CA LEU A 78 -12.41 1.96 1.10
C LEU A 78 -13.77 1.51 1.61
N LEU A 79 -13.83 0.48 2.47
CA LEU A 79 -15.10 -0.03 3.01
C LEU A 79 -15.82 1.02 3.86
N ILE A 80 -15.08 1.72 4.74
CA ILE A 80 -15.62 2.85 5.51
C ILE A 80 -16.18 3.90 4.56
N SER A 81 -15.44 4.25 3.52
CA SER A 81 -15.82 5.28 2.56
C SER A 81 -17.04 4.89 1.73
N VAL A 82 -17.17 3.63 1.33
CA VAL A 82 -18.38 3.10 0.65
C VAL A 82 -19.58 3.21 1.57
N ILE A 83 -19.47 2.76 2.83
CA ILE A 83 -20.57 2.80 3.79
C ILE A 83 -21.02 4.24 4.07
N PHE A 84 -20.08 5.17 4.24
CA PHE A 84 -20.40 6.59 4.36
C PHE A 84 -21.02 7.14 3.07
N GLY A 85 -20.53 6.71 1.89
CA GLY A 85 -21.06 7.10 0.59
C GLY A 85 -22.51 6.67 0.38
N LEU A 86 -22.91 5.50 0.90
CA LEU A 86 -24.31 5.04 0.83
C LEU A 86 -25.29 6.00 1.51
N LYS A 87 -24.86 6.71 2.56
CA LYS A 87 -25.71 7.65 3.31
C LYS A 87 -25.48 9.11 2.91
N PHE A 88 -24.24 9.49 2.63
CA PHE A 88 -23.80 10.88 2.49
C PHE A 88 -23.28 11.22 1.08
N GLY A 89 -23.39 10.30 0.12
CA GLY A 89 -23.01 10.51 -1.28
C GLY A 89 -21.51 10.81 -1.46
N ILE A 90 -21.20 11.97 -2.02
CA ILE A 90 -19.83 12.39 -2.39
C ILE A 90 -18.85 12.43 -1.22
N ILE A 91 -19.34 12.53 0.02
CA ILE A 91 -18.52 12.55 1.23
C ILE A 91 -17.71 11.25 1.37
N GLY A 92 -18.25 10.11 0.93
CA GLY A 92 -17.54 8.81 0.98
C GLY A 92 -16.21 8.85 0.21
N PRO A 93 -16.22 9.09 -1.12
CA PRO A 93 -14.99 9.22 -1.91
C PRO A 93 -14.02 10.30 -1.40
N VAL A 94 -14.52 11.44 -0.95
CA VAL A 94 -13.68 12.52 -0.39
C VAL A 94 -12.97 12.05 0.89
N LEU A 95 -13.69 11.36 1.78
CA LEU A 95 -13.13 10.78 2.99
C LEU A 95 -12.00 9.79 2.66
N PHE A 96 -12.18 8.91 1.67
CA PHE A 96 -11.15 7.98 1.23
C PHE A 96 -9.88 8.73 0.77
N ILE A 97 -10.05 9.69 -0.13
CA ILE A 97 -8.93 10.43 -0.72
C ILE A 97 -8.16 11.12 0.40
N ILE A 98 -8.83 11.88 1.27
CA ILE A 98 -8.15 12.62 2.34
C ILE A 98 -7.44 11.68 3.31
N SER A 99 -8.14 10.67 3.81
CA SER A 99 -7.61 9.73 4.81
C SER A 99 -6.43 8.92 4.27
N TYR A 100 -6.57 8.31 3.09
CA TYR A 100 -5.52 7.50 2.49
C TYR A 100 -4.31 8.34 2.06
N ASN A 101 -4.52 9.55 1.54
CA ASN A 101 -3.43 10.47 1.23
C ASN A 101 -2.68 10.90 2.49
N ALA A 102 -3.40 11.26 3.56
CA ALA A 102 -2.78 11.63 4.83
C ALA A 102 -1.83 10.53 5.35
N PHE A 103 -2.28 9.26 5.37
CA PHE A 103 -1.47 8.15 5.87
C PHE A 103 -0.21 7.89 5.03
N HIS A 104 -0.33 7.82 3.70
CA HIS A 104 0.83 7.47 2.90
C HIS A 104 1.81 8.63 2.72
N LEU A 105 1.31 9.87 2.61
CA LEU A 105 2.17 11.06 2.56
C LEU A 105 2.90 11.25 3.88
N PHE A 106 2.25 10.96 5.01
CA PHE A 106 2.92 10.96 6.31
C PHE A 106 4.13 10.03 6.31
N HIS A 107 3.97 8.75 5.97
CA HIS A 107 5.09 7.79 5.95
C HIS A 107 6.16 8.14 4.91
N ARG A 108 5.74 8.68 3.75
CA ARG A 108 6.69 9.13 2.72
C ARG A 108 7.56 10.29 3.23
N ALA A 109 6.95 11.28 3.91
CA ALA A 109 7.66 12.44 4.44
C ALA A 109 8.49 12.09 5.68
N ARG A 110 7.88 11.46 6.69
CA ARG A 110 8.55 11.05 7.93
C ARG A 110 9.65 10.02 7.69
N GLY A 111 9.48 9.16 6.69
CA GLY A 111 10.42 8.07 6.43
C GLY A 111 11.84 8.53 6.17
N ILE A 112 12.03 9.63 5.45
CA ILE A 112 13.38 10.18 5.22
C ILE A 112 14.03 10.56 6.54
N THR A 113 13.32 11.33 7.38
CA THR A 113 13.84 11.79 8.68
C THR A 113 14.04 10.62 9.65
N ASP A 114 13.09 9.68 9.72
CA ASP A 114 13.19 8.51 10.59
C ASP A 114 14.31 7.57 10.17
N GLY A 115 14.52 7.38 8.86
CA GLY A 115 15.63 6.61 8.32
C GLY A 115 16.98 7.28 8.60
N TYR A 116 17.08 8.59 8.40
CA TYR A 116 18.32 9.31 8.68
C TYR A 116 18.69 9.27 10.16
N ASN A 117 17.72 9.54 11.05
CA ASN A 117 17.96 9.61 12.49
C ASN A 117 18.27 8.24 13.13
N LYS A 118 17.72 7.15 12.58
CA LYS A 118 17.91 5.79 13.13
C LYS A 118 18.98 4.98 12.40
N GLY A 119 19.46 5.43 11.25
CA GLY A 119 20.39 4.66 10.42
C GLY A 119 19.84 3.27 10.12
N TRP A 120 20.67 2.24 10.26
CA TRP A 120 20.27 0.86 9.95
C TRP A 120 19.21 0.29 10.90
N ASP A 121 19.08 0.83 12.11
CA ASP A 121 18.07 0.39 13.08
C ASP A 121 16.64 0.76 12.66
N VAL A 122 16.48 1.55 11.59
CA VAL A 122 15.18 1.85 10.99
C VAL A 122 14.38 0.59 10.64
N ILE A 123 15.06 -0.52 10.33
CA ILE A 123 14.42 -1.81 10.02
C ILE A 123 13.64 -2.39 11.20
N TYR A 124 13.93 -1.96 12.43
CA TYR A 124 13.19 -2.41 13.61
C TYR A 124 11.88 -1.64 13.80
N LEU A 125 11.66 -0.52 13.09
CA LEU A 125 10.39 0.23 13.15
C LEU A 125 9.20 -0.63 12.72
N ILE A 126 9.36 -1.44 11.67
CA ILE A 126 8.30 -2.32 11.17
C ILE A 126 8.01 -3.50 12.12
N LYS A 127 8.94 -3.80 13.03
CA LYS A 127 8.76 -4.81 14.09
C LYS A 127 8.24 -4.22 15.40
N ALA A 128 8.16 -2.90 15.49
CA ALA A 128 7.70 -2.24 16.71
C ALA A 128 6.24 -2.59 17.00
N LYS A 129 5.92 -2.84 18.28
CA LYS A 129 4.56 -3.15 18.75
C LYS A 129 3.51 -2.17 18.21
N ARG A 130 3.87 -0.88 18.12
CA ARG A 130 2.99 0.16 17.58
C ARG A 130 2.65 -0.05 16.10
N PHE A 131 3.62 -0.44 15.28
CA PHE A 131 3.42 -0.65 13.85
C PHE A 131 2.48 -1.84 13.61
N ILE A 132 2.77 -2.97 14.27
CA ILE A 132 1.95 -4.18 14.22
C ILE A 132 0.53 -3.91 14.73
N MET A 133 0.40 -3.15 15.82
CA MET A 133 -0.91 -2.77 16.37
C MET A 133 -1.73 -1.95 15.36
N VAL A 134 -1.13 -1.00 14.65
CA VAL A 134 -1.84 -0.21 13.63
C VAL A 134 -2.32 -1.12 12.48
N GLN A 135 -1.47 -2.03 12.00
CA GLN A 135 -1.88 -3.01 10.98
C GLN A 135 -3.08 -3.83 11.44
N HIS A 136 -3.01 -4.37 12.66
CA HIS A 136 -4.07 -5.21 13.20
C HIS A 136 -5.38 -4.45 13.43
N VAL A 137 -5.32 -3.18 13.85
CA VAL A 137 -6.50 -2.32 13.96
C VAL A 137 -7.17 -2.15 12.61
N PHE A 138 -6.42 -1.86 11.54
CA PHE A 138 -7.01 -1.72 10.21
C PHE A 138 -7.53 -3.04 9.65
N GLU A 139 -6.89 -4.16 9.96
CA GLU A 139 -7.39 -5.49 9.63
C GLU A 139 -8.75 -5.77 10.29
N ILE A 140 -8.86 -5.55 11.60
CA ILE A 140 -10.12 -5.71 12.34
C ILE A 140 -11.21 -4.77 11.81
N LEU A 141 -10.87 -3.50 11.57
CA LEU A 141 -11.80 -2.54 10.98
C LEU A 141 -12.25 -3.00 9.58
N GLY A 142 -11.32 -3.46 8.74
CA GLY A 142 -11.64 -4.00 7.43
C GLY A 142 -12.64 -5.16 7.52
N ALA A 143 -12.40 -6.12 8.40
CA ALA A 143 -13.31 -7.25 8.62
C ALA A 143 -14.69 -6.80 9.12
N LEU A 144 -14.73 -5.91 10.12
CA LEU A 144 -15.96 -5.38 10.71
C LEU A 144 -16.81 -4.62 9.68
N PHE A 145 -16.19 -3.71 8.92
CA PHE A 145 -16.90 -2.92 7.91
C PHE A 145 -17.28 -3.76 6.69
N THR A 146 -16.55 -4.83 6.38
CA THR A 146 -16.97 -5.83 5.38
C THR A 146 -18.28 -6.48 5.81
N GLY A 147 -18.35 -7.01 7.04
CA GLY A 147 -19.58 -7.62 7.56
C GLY A 147 -20.76 -6.64 7.60
N LEU A 148 -20.51 -5.40 8.04
CA LEU A 148 -21.52 -4.34 8.03
C LEU A 148 -22.03 -4.04 6.62
N LEU A 149 -21.13 -3.95 5.62
CA LEU A 149 -21.51 -3.72 4.24
C LEU A 149 -22.39 -4.86 3.70
N PHE A 150 -22.04 -6.12 3.99
CA PHE A 150 -22.87 -7.27 3.61
C PHE A 150 -24.29 -7.17 4.19
N ILE A 151 -24.43 -6.82 5.47
CA ILE A 151 -25.74 -6.66 6.11
C ILE A 151 -26.55 -5.55 5.44
N LEU A 152 -25.93 -4.39 5.18
CA LEU A 152 -26.61 -3.24 4.55
C LEU A 152 -27.11 -3.55 3.13
N ILE A 153 -26.37 -4.37 2.38
CA ILE A 153 -26.73 -4.73 1.01
C ILE A 153 -27.70 -5.93 0.99
N ALA A 154 -27.61 -6.86 1.94
CA ALA A 154 -28.43 -8.08 1.99
C ALA A 154 -29.94 -7.80 1.97
N PHE A 155 -30.40 -6.68 2.55
CA PHE A 155 -31.81 -6.30 2.55
C PHE A 155 -32.33 -5.75 1.21
N LYS A 156 -31.45 -5.49 0.23
CA LYS A 156 -31.79 -4.92 -1.09
C LYS A 156 -31.55 -5.85 -2.27
N ILE A 157 -30.85 -6.98 -2.08
CA ILE A 157 -30.52 -7.88 -3.19
C ILE A 157 -31.71 -8.79 -3.53
N ASN A 158 -32.06 -8.86 -4.81
CA ASN A 158 -32.92 -9.90 -5.34
C ASN A 158 -32.13 -11.22 -5.43
N TYR A 159 -32.44 -12.18 -4.55
CA TYR A 159 -31.79 -13.49 -4.49
C TYR A 159 -31.82 -14.27 -5.81
N LEU A 160 -32.81 -14.01 -6.69
CA LEU A 160 -32.91 -14.61 -8.02
C LEU A 160 -31.76 -14.20 -8.95
N LEU A 161 -31.20 -12.99 -8.79
CA LEU A 161 -30.05 -12.50 -9.57
C LEU A 161 -28.70 -12.97 -9.01
N LEU A 162 -28.66 -13.33 -7.72
CA LEU A 162 -27.41 -13.72 -7.06
C LEU A 162 -26.86 -15.04 -7.64
N ILE A 163 -27.72 -16.05 -7.78
CA ILE A 163 -27.35 -17.40 -8.25
C ILE A 163 -26.70 -17.39 -9.65
N PRO A 164 -27.31 -16.76 -10.69
CA PRO A 164 -26.69 -16.72 -12.02
C PRO A 164 -25.41 -15.89 -12.03
N LEU A 165 -25.34 -14.81 -11.25
CA LEU A 165 -24.14 -13.95 -11.19
C LEU A 165 -22.97 -14.68 -10.52
N THR A 166 -23.22 -15.40 -9.42
CA THR A 166 -22.21 -16.24 -8.76
C THR A 166 -21.77 -17.39 -9.65
N SER A 167 -22.70 -18.01 -10.39
CA SER A 167 -22.38 -19.10 -11.32
C SER A 167 -21.51 -18.61 -12.48
N LEU A 168 -21.84 -17.45 -13.07
CA LEU A 168 -21.04 -16.80 -14.11
C LEU A 168 -19.63 -16.48 -13.60
N PHE A 169 -19.51 -15.90 -12.39
CA PHE A 169 -18.23 -15.59 -11.78
C PHE A 169 -17.35 -16.84 -11.61
N VAL A 170 -17.93 -17.93 -11.09
CA VAL A 170 -17.22 -19.21 -10.93
C VAL A 170 -16.80 -19.78 -12.28
N ILE A 171 -17.66 -19.74 -13.30
CA ILE A 171 -17.32 -20.21 -14.67
C ILE A 171 -16.14 -19.41 -15.24
N LEU A 172 -16.14 -18.08 -15.08
CA LEU A 172 -15.05 -17.23 -15.55
C LEU A 172 -13.72 -17.52 -14.84
N LEU A 173 -13.76 -17.80 -13.53
CA LEU A 173 -12.59 -18.24 -12.76
C LEU A 173 -12.08 -19.60 -13.24
N LEU A 174 -12.97 -20.57 -13.43
CA LEU A 174 -12.61 -21.90 -13.93
C LEU A 174 -12.00 -21.86 -15.33
N ARG A 175 -12.43 -20.90 -16.17
CA ARG A 175 -11.83 -20.63 -17.49
C ARG A 175 -10.50 -19.88 -17.44
N ARG A 176 -9.96 -19.60 -16.24
CA ARG A 176 -8.66 -18.92 -16.02
C ARG A 176 -8.56 -17.54 -16.69
N TYR A 177 -9.67 -16.82 -16.81
CA TYR A 177 -9.59 -15.40 -17.16
C TYR A 177 -8.85 -14.64 -16.07
N SER A 178 -8.17 -13.55 -16.44
CA SER A 178 -7.44 -12.73 -15.47
C SER A 178 -8.42 -12.15 -14.45
N ALA A 179 -8.05 -12.21 -13.16
CA ALA A 179 -8.91 -11.73 -12.08
C ALA A 179 -9.36 -10.27 -12.29
N THR A 180 -8.48 -9.43 -12.85
CA THR A 180 -8.80 -8.04 -13.21
C THR A 180 -9.92 -7.94 -14.25
N PHE A 181 -9.88 -8.76 -15.30
CA PHE A 181 -10.92 -8.77 -16.33
C PHE A 181 -12.26 -9.21 -15.74
N ILE A 182 -12.25 -10.28 -14.93
CA ILE A 182 -13.45 -10.79 -14.26
C ILE A 182 -14.07 -9.72 -13.36
N ILE A 183 -13.26 -9.04 -12.54
CA ILE A 183 -13.72 -7.98 -11.63
C ILE A 183 -14.36 -6.84 -12.41
N ILE A 184 -13.73 -6.36 -13.48
CA ILE A 184 -14.26 -5.26 -14.31
C ILE A 184 -15.58 -5.67 -14.97
N ALA A 185 -15.65 -6.86 -15.55
CA ALA A 185 -16.86 -7.35 -16.22
C ALA A 185 -18.04 -7.47 -15.25
N VAL A 186 -17.81 -7.99 -14.04
CA VAL A 186 -18.83 -8.08 -12.99
C VAL A 186 -19.27 -6.70 -12.51
N LEU A 187 -18.34 -5.76 -12.31
CA LEU A 187 -18.65 -4.39 -11.92
C LEU A 187 -19.53 -3.68 -12.96
N VAL A 188 -19.18 -3.79 -14.25
CA VAL A 188 -19.97 -3.21 -15.34
C VAL A 188 -21.38 -3.81 -15.36
N LEU A 189 -21.49 -5.13 -15.20
CA LEU A 189 -22.78 -5.81 -15.17
C LEU A 189 -23.64 -5.35 -13.97
N ILE A 190 -23.06 -5.19 -12.79
CA ILE A 190 -23.75 -4.66 -11.61
C ILE A 190 -24.24 -3.23 -11.85
N VAL A 191 -23.43 -2.37 -12.48
CA VAL A 191 -23.82 -1.00 -12.81
C VAL A 191 -24.97 -0.98 -13.82
N ILE A 192 -24.92 -1.81 -14.86
CA ILE A 192 -26.00 -1.94 -15.83
C ILE A 192 -27.29 -2.38 -15.14
N ILE A 193 -27.22 -3.40 -14.27
CA ILE A 193 -28.39 -3.89 -13.51
C ILE A 193 -28.93 -2.82 -12.56
N ALA A 194 -28.07 -1.96 -11.98
CA ALA A 194 -28.49 -0.90 -11.07
C ALA A 194 -29.09 0.32 -11.78
N LEU A 195 -28.87 0.47 -13.10
CA LEU A 195 -29.39 1.56 -13.92
C LEU A 195 -30.73 1.23 -14.61
N VAL A 196 -31.12 -0.05 -14.62
CA VAL A 196 -32.40 -0.56 -15.16
C VAL A 196 -33.39 -0.76 -14.02
#